data_AF-A0A256Z421-F1
#
_entry.id   AF-A0A256Z421-F1
#
_cell.length_a   1.000
_cell.length_b   1.000
_cell.length_c   1.000
_cell.angle_alpha   90.00
_cell.angle_beta   90.00
_cell.angle_gamma   90.00
#
_symmetry.space_group_name_H-M   'P 1'
#
loop_
_entity.id
_entity.type
_entity.pdbx_description
1 polymer ?
#
loop_
_entity_poly.entity_id
_entity_poly.type
_entity_poly.pdbx_seq_one_letter_code
_entity_poly.pdbx_strand_id
1 'polypeptide(L)' 'MAQKRFSKYKEEALKHGIKILDIYRGKDKEVVRFIYKDKVYLATIKGYRENITPEEFVKQLLSSIKY' A
#
# COMPACT_ATOMS: atom_id res chain seq x y z
N MET A 1 -13.71 10.26 -9.67
CA MET A 1 -13.89 9.62 -8.34
C MET A 1 -12.75 8.67 -7.94
N ALA A 2 -11.96 8.10 -8.87
CA ALA A 2 -10.83 7.21 -8.54
C ALA A 2 -9.65 7.91 -7.82
N GLN A 3 -9.31 9.16 -8.18
CA GLN A 3 -8.22 9.91 -7.55
C GLN A 3 -8.45 10.20 -6.06
N LYS A 4 -9.69 10.56 -5.66
CA LYS A 4 -10.03 10.81 -4.24
C LYS A 4 -9.86 9.57 -3.35
N ARG A 5 -10.11 8.36 -3.88
CA ARG A 5 -9.96 7.12 -3.11
C ARG A 5 -8.50 6.75 -2.92
N PHE A 6 -7.66 6.92 -3.94
CA PHE A 6 -6.22 6.73 -3.81
C PHE A 6 -5.60 7.68 -2.77
N SER A 7 -6.13 8.90 -2.64
CA SER A 7 -5.70 9.89 -1.64
C SER A 7 -5.73 9.34 -0.22
N LYS A 8 -6.82 8.66 0.17
CA LYS A 8 -6.99 8.16 1.56
C LYS A 8 -5.94 7.11 1.96
N TYR A 9 -5.65 6.15 1.08
CA TYR A 9 -4.63 5.12 1.34
C TYR A 9 -3.23 5.72 1.36
N LYS A 10 -2.96 6.69 0.48
CA LYS A 10 -1.68 7.40 0.44
C LYS A 10 -1.48 8.27 1.68
N GLU A 11 -2.51 8.99 2.11
CA GLU A 11 -2.50 9.79 3.34
C GLU A 11 -2.27 8.91 4.57
N GLU A 12 -2.99 7.80 4.69
CA GLU A 12 -2.81 6.88 5.80
C GLU A 12 -1.40 6.28 5.80
N ALA A 13 -0.91 5.76 4.66
CA ALA A 13 0.46 5.27 4.55
C ALA A 13 1.50 6.32 4.94
N LEU A 14 1.31 7.58 4.53
CA LEU A 14 2.22 8.68 4.84
C LEU A 14 2.31 8.97 6.34
N LYS A 15 1.20 8.86 7.10
CA LYS A 15 1.21 9.02 8.58
C LYS A 15 2.14 8.01 9.27
N HIS A 16 2.33 6.83 8.68
CA HIS A 16 3.22 5.78 9.18
C HIS A 16 4.63 5.85 8.55
N GLY A 17 4.96 6.92 7.84
CA GLY A 17 6.26 7.10 7.19
C GLY A 17 6.45 6.26 5.93
N ILE A 18 5.36 5.75 5.34
CA ILE A 18 5.38 4.97 4.11
C ILE A 18 5.08 5.89 2.92
N LYS A 19 6.01 5.96 1.96
CA LYS A 19 5.80 6.66 0.70
C LYS A 19 5.51 5.67 -0.42
N ILE A 20 4.25 5.59 -0.84
CA ILE A 20 3.84 4.76 -1.99
C ILE A 20 4.43 5.36 -3.27
N LEU A 21 5.15 4.54 -4.03
CA LEU A 21 5.69 4.89 -5.34
C LEU A 21 4.69 4.51 -6.43
N ASP A 22 4.35 3.23 -6.52
CA ASP A 22 3.49 2.68 -7.58
C ASP A 22 2.62 1.56 -7.04
N ILE A 23 1.49 1.34 -7.70
CA ILE A 23 0.64 0.17 -7.48
C ILE A 23 0.35 -0.50 -8.81
N TYR A 24 0.69 -1.77 -8.90
CA TYR A 24 0.43 -2.63 -10.04
C TYR A 24 -0.77 -3.50 -9.75
N ARG A 25 -1.80 -3.44 -10.59
CA ARG A 25 -3.02 -4.23 -10.43
C ARG A 25 -2.95 -5.49 -11.31
N GLY A 26 -2.98 -6.66 -10.67
CA GLY A 26 -3.12 -7.96 -11.33
C GLY A 26 -4.58 -8.42 -11.39
N LYS A 27 -4.79 -9.67 -11.81
CA LYS A 27 -6.12 -10.28 -11.95
C LYS A 27 -6.82 -10.51 -10.60
N ASP A 28 -6.06 -10.85 -9.56
CA ASP A 28 -6.55 -11.29 -8.24
C ASP A 28 -5.74 -10.69 -7.07
N LYS A 29 -4.79 -9.79 -7.37
CA LYS A 29 -3.87 -9.19 -6.40
C LYS A 29 -3.40 -7.81 -6.84
N GLU A 30 -2.94 -7.02 -5.88
CA GLU A 30 -2.18 -5.79 -6.11
C GLU A 30 -0.75 -5.94 -5.60
N VAL A 31 0.21 -5.37 -6.34
CA VAL A 31 1.60 -5.24 -5.88
C VAL A 31 1.87 -3.77 -5.63
N VAL A 32 2.25 -3.43 -4.41
CA VAL A 32 2.52 -2.06 -3.98
C VAL A 32 4.02 -1.89 -3.80
N ARG A 33 4.61 -0.94 -4.54
CA ARG A 33 5.99 -0.52 -4.37
C ARG A 33 6.02 0.73 -3.49
N PHE A 34 6.79 0.70 -2.41
CA PHE A 34 6.84 1.81 -1.45
C PHE A 34 8.22 1.97 -0.82
N ILE A 35 8.47 3.18 -0.29
CA ILE A 35 9.65 3.50 0.51
C ILE A 35 9.25 3.53 1.97
N TYR A 36 10.07 2.91 2.82
CA TYR A 36 9.99 2.99 4.28
C TYR A 36 11.40 2.93 4.87
N LYS A 37 11.75 3.83 5.80
CA LYS A 37 13.10 3.92 6.39
C LYS A 37 14.23 3.87 5.34
N ASP A 38 14.11 4.72 4.32
CA ASP A 38 15.05 4.87 3.19
C ASP A 38 15.33 3.60 2.37
N LYS A 39 14.50 2.56 2.52
CA LYS A 39 14.56 1.32 1.73
C LYS A 39 13.30 1.15 0.89
N VAL A 40 13.46 0.49 -0.26
CA VAL A 40 12.35 0.16 -1.17
C VAL A 40 11.84 -1.24 -0.83
N TYR A 41 10.52 -1.37 -0.69
CA TYR A 41 9.84 -2.63 -0.43
C TYR A 41 8.74 -2.89 -1.47
N LEU A 42 8.38 -4.17 -1.58
CA LEU A 42 7.27 -4.65 -2.39
C LEU A 42 6.32 -5.45 -1.50
N ALA A 43 5.07 -5.00 -1.39
CA ALA A 43 4.00 -5.76 -0.76
C ALA A 43 3.09 -6.38 -1.81
N THR A 44 2.67 -7.61 -1.60
CA THR A 44 1.58 -8.23 -2.36
C THR A 44 0.32 -8.26 -1.51
N ILE A 45 -0.73 -7.63 -1.99
CA ILE A 45 -2.05 -7.58 -1.36
C ILE A 45 -2.94 -8.57 -2.11
N LYS A 46 -3.55 -9.51 -1.39
CA LYS A 46 -4.53 -10.43 -1.96
C LYS A 46 -5.84 -9.68 -2.20
N GLY A 47 -6.37 -9.76 -3.41
CA GLY A 47 -7.49 -8.93 -3.84
C GLY A 47 -7.05 -7.49 -4.14
N TYR A 48 -7.92 -6.53 -3.82
CA TYR A 48 -7.70 -5.12 -4.15
C TYR A 48 -7.79 -4.25 -2.90
N ARG A 49 -7.00 -3.19 -2.82
CA ARG A 49 -7.01 -2.27 -1.67
C ARG A 49 -8.38 -1.69 -1.37
N GLU A 50 -9.25 -1.55 -2.38
CA GLU A 50 -10.62 -1.04 -2.21
C GLU A 50 -11.52 -1.96 -1.38
N ASN A 51 -11.13 -3.21 -1.15
CA ASN A 51 -11.87 -4.19 -0.35
C ASN A 51 -11.47 -4.19 1.13
N ILE A 52 -10.48 -3.38 1.53
CA ILE A 52 -9.97 -3.29 2.90
C ILE A 52 -9.97 -1.83 3.37
N THR A 53 -9.82 -1.59 4.66
CA THR A 53 -9.69 -0.21 5.16
C THR A 53 -8.27 0.33 4.92
N PRO A 54 -8.06 1.66 4.92
CA PRO A 54 -6.73 2.26 4.83
C PRO A 54 -5.76 1.77 5.91
N GLU A 55 -6.25 1.53 7.12
CA GLU A 55 -5.45 1.04 8.25
C GLU A 55 -5.00 -0.40 8.02
N GLU A 56 -5.91 -1.26 7.53
CA GLU A 56 -5.58 -2.65 7.19
C GLU A 56 -4.61 -2.72 6.00
N PHE A 57 -4.76 -1.83 5.03
CA PHE A 57 -3.81 -1.67 3.93
C PHE A 57 -2.40 -1.36 4.47
N VAL A 58 -2.24 -0.41 5.38
CA VAL A 58 -0.94 -0.09 6.00
C VAL A 58 -0.39 -1.27 6.79
N LYS A 59 -1.22 -2.00 7.55
CA LYS A 59 -0.77 -3.22 8.25
C LYS A 59 -0.20 -4.26 7.30
N GLN A 60 -0.82 -4.46 6.13
CA GLN A 60 -0.31 -5.38 5.11
C GLN A 60 1.00 -4.89 4.47
N LEU A 61 1.17 -3.57 4.29
CA LEU A 61 2.46 -3.02 3.84
C LEU A 61 3.54 -3.29 4.88
N LEU A 62 3.27 -3.01 6.15
CA LEU A 62 4.23 -3.21 7.24
C LEU A 62 4.58 -4.69 7.46
N SER A 63 3.62 -5.61 7.31
CA SER A 63 3.87 -7.05 7.45
C SER A 63 4.72 -7.64 6.32
N SER A 64 4.80 -6.95 5.17
CA SER A 64 5.67 -7.32 4.05
C SER A 64 7.15 -6.98 4.29
N ILE A 65 7.44 -6.13 5.28
CA ILE A 65 8.80 -5.75 5.68
C ILE A 65 9.35 -6.88 6.55
N LYS A 66 9.91 -7.91 5.92
CA LYS A 66 10.70 -8.93 6.62
C LYS A 66 12.15 -8.45 6.77
N TYR A 67 12.69 -8.62 7.97
CA TYR A 67 14.13 -8.69 8.23
C TYR A 67 14.62 -10.12 7.97
#